data_AF-A0A9D2EXJ6-F1
#
_entry.id   AF-A0A9D2EXJ6-F1
#
_cell.length_a   1.000
_cell.length_b   1.000
_cell.length_c   1.000
_cell.angle_alpha   90.00
_cell.angle_beta   90.00
_cell.angle_gamma   90.00
#
_symmetry.space_group_name_H-M   'P 1'
#
loop_
_entity.id
_entity.type
_entity.pdbx_description
1 polymer ?
#
loop_
_entity_poly.entity_id
_entity_poly.type
_entity_poly.pdbx_seq_one_letter_code
_entity_poly.pdbx_strand_id
1 'polypeptide(L)'
;PYITAFFMPRAAGDRPDVVPDGAVNFAFIGQFAETPRDTIFTTEYSMRTGMEAVYTLCDVDRGVPEVWGSVFDVRDLLMASVKLRDGKPVTDMKLGLVERFALKEALKKIKGTDVEKVLREFEAI
;
A
#
# COMPACT_ATOMS: atom_id res chain seq x y z
N PRO A 1 18.03 -24.18 -0.97
CA PRO A 1 18.79 -23.35 -1.94
C PRO A 1 18.08 -22.05 -2.38
N TYR A 2 16.74 -21.98 -2.37
CA TYR A 2 15.97 -20.86 -2.96
C TYR A 2 15.22 -19.97 -1.97
N ILE A 3 15.63 -19.90 -0.71
CA ILE A 3 14.85 -19.20 0.34
C ILE A 3 14.66 -17.70 0.04
N THR A 4 15.60 -17.05 -0.65
CA THR A 4 15.52 -15.64 -1.03
C THR A 4 14.97 -15.41 -2.44
N ALA A 5 14.57 -16.46 -3.17
CA ALA A 5 14.23 -16.35 -4.59
C ALA A 5 13.04 -15.41 -4.86
N PHE A 6 12.12 -15.27 -3.90
CA PHE A 6 11.00 -14.33 -3.99
C PHE A 6 11.46 -12.88 -4.14
N PHE A 7 12.59 -12.49 -3.55
CA PHE A 7 13.05 -11.10 -3.51
C PHE A 7 14.10 -10.76 -4.58
N MET A 8 14.32 -11.64 -5.55
CA MET A 8 15.15 -11.29 -6.70
C MET A 8 14.49 -10.17 -7.51
N PRO A 9 15.25 -9.17 -8.01
CA PRO A 9 14.72 -8.17 -8.92
C PRO A 9 14.03 -8.82 -10.12
N ARG A 10 12.94 -8.22 -10.58
CA ARG A 10 12.11 -8.72 -11.68
C ARG A 10 11.59 -7.57 -12.54
N ALA A 11 11.14 -7.88 -13.74
CA ALA A 11 10.38 -7.02 -14.63
C ALA A 11 8.88 -7.41 -14.63
N ALA A 12 8.03 -6.54 -15.19
CA ALA A 12 6.67 -6.91 -15.51
C ALA A 12 6.67 -8.05 -16.55
N GLY A 13 5.86 -9.08 -16.32
CA GLY A 13 5.82 -10.29 -17.15
C GLY A 13 6.76 -11.44 -16.72
N ASP A 14 7.71 -11.21 -15.82
CA ASP A 14 8.57 -12.29 -15.29
C ASP A 14 7.79 -13.32 -14.45
N ARG A 15 6.63 -12.91 -13.94
CA ARG A 15 5.66 -13.75 -13.23
C ARG A 15 4.38 -13.81 -14.04
N PRO A 16 3.76 -14.99 -14.22
CA PRO A 16 2.50 -15.12 -14.93
C PRO A 16 1.36 -14.55 -14.10
N ASP A 17 0.35 -13.97 -14.76
CA ASP A 17 -0.91 -13.63 -14.10
C ASP A 17 -1.53 -14.88 -13.46
N VAL A 18 -2.30 -14.69 -12.38
CA VAL A 18 -2.99 -15.78 -11.67
C VAL A 18 -3.84 -16.61 -12.64
N VAL A 19 -4.61 -15.95 -13.49
CA VAL A 19 -5.31 -16.56 -14.63
C VAL A 19 -4.86 -15.81 -15.89
N PRO A 20 -3.96 -16.37 -16.71
CA PRO A 20 -3.50 -15.72 -17.92
C PRO A 20 -4.63 -15.45 -18.92
N ASP A 21 -4.48 -14.40 -19.73
CA ASP A 21 -5.45 -14.06 -20.77
C ASP A 21 -5.75 -15.26 -21.70
N GLY A 22 -7.03 -15.61 -21.80
CA GLY A 22 -7.50 -16.74 -22.61
C GLY A 22 -7.36 -18.11 -21.94
N ALA A 23 -6.87 -18.19 -20.70
CA ALA A 23 -6.90 -19.43 -19.93
C ALA A 23 -8.36 -19.84 -19.63
N VAL A 24 -8.67 -21.11 -19.86
CA VAL A 24 -10.04 -21.66 -19.70
C VAL A 24 -10.17 -22.56 -18.47
N ASN A 25 -9.10 -23.26 -18.11
CA ASN A 25 -9.15 -24.31 -17.08
C ASN A 25 -7.84 -24.48 -16.29
N PHE A 26 -6.96 -23.48 -16.32
CA PHE A 26 -5.71 -23.50 -15.55
C PHE A 26 -5.39 -22.14 -14.96
N ALA A 27 -4.63 -22.15 -13.87
CA ALA A 27 -4.18 -20.97 -13.15
C ALA A 27 -2.78 -21.20 -12.56
N PHE A 28 -2.06 -20.12 -12.29
CA PHE A 28 -0.87 -20.10 -11.45
C PHE A 28 -1.20 -19.54 -10.08
N ILE A 29 -0.79 -20.23 -9.03
CA ILE A 29 -1.03 -19.79 -7.64
C ILE A 29 0.27 -19.75 -6.83
N GLY A 30 0.24 -19.02 -5.73
CA GLY A 30 1.37 -18.87 -4.82
C GLY A 30 2.28 -17.70 -5.19
N GLN A 31 3.45 -17.71 -4.55
CA GLN A 31 4.34 -16.53 -4.43
C GLN A 31 5.02 -16.10 -5.75
N PHE A 32 4.92 -16.92 -6.79
CA PHE A 32 5.48 -16.62 -8.11
C PHE A 32 4.41 -16.29 -9.16
N ALA A 33 3.12 -16.27 -8.80
CA ALA A 33 2.08 -15.68 -9.64
C ALA A 33 2.04 -14.15 -9.46
N GLU A 34 1.51 -13.43 -10.43
CA GLU A 34 1.35 -11.98 -10.40
C GLU A 34 -0.09 -11.61 -10.00
N THR A 35 -0.21 -10.89 -8.89
CA THR A 35 -1.41 -10.14 -8.51
C THR A 35 -1.01 -8.74 -8.03
N PRO A 36 -1.77 -7.67 -8.35
CA PRO A 36 -1.40 -6.30 -8.03
C PRO A 36 -1.32 -5.99 -6.53
N ARG A 37 -0.45 -5.06 -6.16
CA ARG A 37 -0.30 -4.42 -4.82
C ARG A 37 0.07 -5.32 -3.64
N ASP A 38 -0.18 -6.63 -3.68
CA ASP A 38 0.08 -7.51 -2.54
C ASP A 38 1.56 -7.91 -2.44
N THR A 39 1.96 -8.41 -1.27
CA THR A 39 3.34 -8.70 -0.90
C THR A 39 3.58 -10.20 -0.78
N ILE A 40 4.56 -10.70 -1.53
CA ILE A 40 5.05 -12.08 -1.43
C ILE A 40 5.84 -12.32 -0.16
N PHE A 41 6.27 -13.57 0.07
CA PHE A 41 6.85 -14.01 1.34
C PHE A 41 5.85 -13.91 2.50
N THR A 42 4.54 -13.95 2.19
CA THR A 42 3.46 -13.92 3.16
C THR A 42 2.49 -15.06 2.87
N THR A 43 1.90 -15.66 3.90
CA THR A 43 0.84 -16.67 3.70
C THR A 43 -0.38 -16.06 3.00
N GLU A 44 -0.64 -14.77 3.21
CA GLU A 44 -1.74 -14.02 2.60
C GLU A 44 -1.68 -14.08 1.07
N TYR A 45 -0.52 -13.82 0.45
CA TYR A 45 -0.38 -13.87 -1.00
C TYR A 45 -0.72 -15.24 -1.59
N SER A 46 -0.36 -16.33 -0.90
CA SER A 46 -0.73 -17.68 -1.31
C SER A 46 -2.24 -17.91 -1.27
N MET A 47 -2.92 -17.36 -0.25
CA MET A 47 -4.37 -17.45 -0.13
C MET A 47 -5.09 -16.58 -1.16
N ARG A 48 -4.61 -15.35 -1.37
CA ARG A 48 -5.14 -14.41 -2.37
C ARG A 48 -5.11 -15.00 -3.77
N THR A 49 -3.94 -15.44 -4.23
CA THR A 49 -3.78 -16.02 -5.57
C THR A 49 -4.63 -17.29 -5.75
N GLY A 50 -4.79 -18.11 -4.70
CA GLY A 50 -5.72 -19.23 -4.70
C GLY A 50 -7.19 -18.80 -4.82
N MET A 51 -7.58 -17.77 -4.06
CA MET A 51 -8.94 -17.22 -4.09
C MET A 51 -9.26 -16.60 -5.46
N GLU A 52 -8.37 -15.76 -6.00
CA GLU A 52 -8.50 -15.14 -7.32
C GLU A 52 -8.62 -16.19 -8.42
N ALA A 53 -7.79 -17.24 -8.40
CA ALA A 53 -7.84 -18.34 -9.36
C ALA A 53 -9.20 -19.05 -9.36
N VAL A 54 -9.67 -19.48 -8.18
CA VAL A 54 -10.96 -20.20 -8.06
C VAL A 54 -12.12 -19.28 -8.42
N TYR A 55 -12.10 -18.03 -7.96
CA TYR A 55 -13.19 -17.10 -8.20
C TYR A 55 -13.32 -16.75 -9.69
N THR A 56 -12.19 -16.63 -10.39
CA THR A 56 -12.16 -16.35 -11.82
C THR A 56 -12.54 -17.57 -12.66
N LEU A 57 -11.98 -18.76 -12.39
CA LEU A 57 -12.21 -19.96 -13.21
C LEU A 57 -13.55 -20.66 -12.94
N CYS A 58 -14.13 -20.47 -11.76
CA CYS A 58 -15.41 -21.09 -11.39
C CYS A 58 -16.57 -20.09 -11.34
N ASP A 59 -16.39 -18.87 -11.87
CA ASP A 59 -17.42 -17.82 -11.92
C ASP A 59 -18.12 -17.59 -10.56
N VAL A 60 -17.32 -17.48 -9.50
CA VAL A 60 -17.87 -17.29 -8.15
C VAL A 60 -18.40 -15.85 -8.03
N ASP A 61 -19.72 -15.71 -7.87
CA ASP A 61 -20.40 -14.41 -7.73
C ASP A 61 -20.22 -13.80 -6.33
N ARG A 62 -18.97 -13.47 -5.99
CA ARG A 62 -18.59 -12.80 -4.74
C ARG A 62 -17.27 -12.05 -4.94
N GLY A 63 -17.15 -10.87 -4.35
CA GLY A 63 -15.91 -10.09 -4.42
C GLY A 63 -14.75 -10.77 -3.66
N VAL A 64 -13.56 -10.79 -4.30
CA VAL A 64 -12.29 -11.02 -3.61
C VAL A 64 -11.92 -9.72 -2.87
N PRO A 65 -11.63 -9.75 -1.55
CA PRO A 65 -11.21 -8.56 -0.82
C PRO A 65 -9.96 -7.96 -1.45
N GLU A 66 -9.94 -6.66 -1.71
CA GLU A 66 -8.72 -5.99 -2.17
C GLU A 66 -7.61 -6.02 -1.11
N VAL A 67 -6.38 -5.72 -1.52
CA VAL A 67 -5.30 -5.44 -0.57
C VAL A 67 -5.68 -4.20 0.24
N TRP A 68 -5.48 -4.26 1.57
CA TRP A 68 -5.83 -3.16 2.47
C TRP A 68 -5.32 -1.81 1.95
N GLY A 69 -6.23 -0.84 1.89
CA GLY A 69 -6.01 0.46 1.27
C GLY A 69 -5.22 1.46 2.09
N SER A 70 -4.38 1.04 3.04
CA SER A 70 -3.63 1.96 3.94
C SER A 70 -2.82 3.00 3.20
N VAL A 71 -2.27 2.65 2.04
CA VAL A 71 -1.51 3.58 1.18
C VAL A 71 -2.36 4.73 0.61
N PHE A 72 -3.68 4.60 0.66
CA PHE A 72 -4.65 5.62 0.24
C PHE A 72 -5.37 6.27 1.43
N ASP A 73 -5.22 5.74 2.64
CA ASP A 73 -5.82 6.31 3.84
C ASP A 73 -4.94 7.43 4.38
N VAL A 74 -5.44 8.67 4.32
CA VAL A 74 -4.73 9.86 4.83
C VAL A 74 -4.34 9.72 6.29
N ARG A 75 -5.09 8.96 7.09
CA ARG A 75 -4.81 8.72 8.52
C ARG A 75 -3.57 7.84 8.69
N ASP A 76 -3.49 6.76 7.91
CA ASP A 76 -2.32 5.87 7.90
C ASP A 76 -1.08 6.61 7.37
N LEU A 77 -1.24 7.46 6.36
CA LEU A 77 -0.15 8.29 5.84
C LEU A 77 0.37 9.31 6.87
N LEU A 78 -0.51 9.96 7.63
CA LEU A 78 -0.13 10.87 8.71
C LEU A 78 0.56 10.13 9.84
N MET A 79 -0.01 9.02 10.29
CA MET A 79 0.59 8.15 11.30
C MET A 79 1.99 7.69 10.88
N ALA A 80 2.13 7.17 9.66
CA ALA A 80 3.41 6.71 9.13
C ALA A 80 4.43 7.86 9.07
N SER A 81 4.03 9.05 8.62
CA SER A 81 4.90 10.23 8.54
C SER A 81 5.46 10.64 9.90
N VAL A 82 4.66 10.55 10.97
CA VAL A 82 5.09 10.85 12.34
C VAL A 82 5.98 9.73 12.90
N LYS A 83 5.62 8.46 12.69
CA LYS A 83 6.41 7.31 13.14
C LYS A 83 7.77 7.23 12.47
N LEU A 84 7.86 7.53 11.18
CA LEU A 84 9.13 7.63 10.44
C LEU A 84 10.04 8.75 10.96
N ARG A 85 9.48 9.67 11.75
CA ARG A 85 10.19 10.83 12.33
C ARG A 85 10.36 10.71 13.84
N ASP A 86 10.38 9.48 14.35
CA ASP A 86 10.54 9.18 15.78
C ASP A 86 9.52 9.91 16.67
N GLY A 87 8.29 10.09 16.16
CA GLY A 87 7.22 10.79 16.88
C GLY A 87 7.25 12.31 16.78
N LYS A 88 8.11 12.91 15.95
CA LYS A 88 8.20 14.37 15.83
C LYS A 88 7.19 14.93 14.82
N PRO A 89 6.54 16.07 15.09
CA PRO A 89 5.60 16.72 14.18
C PRO A 89 6.33 17.37 12.99
N VAL A 90 5.67 17.59 11.85
CA VAL A 90 6.30 18.13 10.62
C VAL A 90 6.86 19.54 10.81
N THR A 91 6.39 20.23 11.83
CA THR A 91 6.89 21.52 12.30
C THR A 91 8.32 21.47 12.84
N ASP A 92 8.80 20.30 13.27
CA ASP A 92 10.18 20.09 13.76
C ASP A 92 11.20 19.78 12.64
N MET A 93 10.76 19.74 11.38
CA MET A 93 11.67 19.46 10.27
C MET A 93 12.71 20.57 10.09
N LYS A 94 13.94 20.17 9.77
CA LYS A 94 15.01 21.10 9.37
C LYS A 94 14.75 21.58 7.93
N LEU A 95 13.83 22.52 7.80
CA LEU A 95 13.43 23.12 6.54
C LEU A 95 14.26 24.38 6.23
N GLY A 96 14.46 24.65 4.94
CA GLY A 96 15.01 25.92 4.45
C GLY A 96 14.07 27.10 4.73
N LEU A 97 14.55 28.34 4.55
CA LEU A 97 13.75 29.55 4.86
C LEU A 97 12.44 29.62 4.07
N VAL A 98 12.48 29.29 2.77
CA VAL A 98 11.32 29.31 1.88
C VAL A 98 10.29 28.26 2.31
N GLU A 99 10.74 27.04 2.60
CA GLU A 99 9.90 25.93 3.05
C GLU A 99 9.26 26.21 4.41
N ARG A 100 10.01 26.81 5.36
CA ARG A 100 9.46 27.24 6.65
C ARG A 100 8.35 28.27 6.48
N PHE A 101 8.54 29.25 5.58
CA PHE A 101 7.51 30.25 5.31
C PHE A 101 6.28 29.63 4.66
N ALA A 102 6.47 28.74 3.68
CA ALA A 102 5.38 28.01 3.03
C ALA A 102 4.60 27.15 4.02
N LEU A 103 5.28 26.41 4.91
CA LEU A 103 4.64 25.63 5.97
C LEU A 103 3.84 26.53 6.91
N LYS A 104 4.40 27.66 7.34
CA LYS A 104 3.69 28.61 8.22
C LYS A 104 2.41 29.16 7.59
N GLU A 105 2.46 29.54 6.32
CA GLU A 105 1.28 30.02 5.60
C GLU A 105 0.26 28.89 5.35
N ALA A 106 0.71 27.66 5.10
CA ALA A 106 -0.17 26.50 5.00
C ALA A 106 -0.89 26.23 6.32
N LEU A 107 -0.17 26.20 7.45
CA LEU A 107 -0.73 26.03 8.80
C LEU A 107 -1.73 27.14 9.14
N LYS A 108 -1.46 28.38 8.71
CA LYS A 108 -2.37 29.51 8.88
C LYS A 108 -3.67 29.32 8.10
N LYS A 109 -3.60 28.80 6.87
CA LYS A 109 -4.78 28.55 6.01
C LYS A 109 -5.69 27.44 6.54
N ILE A 110 -5.12 26.40 7.12
CA ILE A 110 -5.89 25.27 7.64
C ILE A 110 -6.40 25.49 9.06
N LYS A 111 -6.03 26.61 9.71
CA LYS A 111 -6.45 26.92 11.07
C LYS A 111 -7.98 26.98 11.19
N GLY A 112 -8.54 26.27 12.18
CA GLY A 112 -9.96 26.15 12.45
C GLY A 112 -10.69 25.13 11.57
N THR A 113 -9.99 24.40 10.69
CA THR A 113 -10.59 23.40 9.80
C THR A 113 -10.47 21.99 10.37
N ASP A 114 -11.21 21.04 9.79
CA ASP A 114 -11.07 19.62 10.15
C ASP A 114 -9.70 19.04 9.75
N VAL A 115 -9.03 19.64 8.75
CA VAL A 115 -7.64 19.27 8.42
C VAL A 115 -6.71 19.56 9.59
N GLU A 116 -6.85 20.72 10.26
CA GLU A 116 -6.07 21.01 11.47
C GLU A 116 -6.38 20.00 12.58
N LYS A 117 -7.66 19.66 12.79
CA LYS A 117 -8.06 18.70 13.84
C LYS A 117 -7.42 17.33 13.61
N VAL A 118 -7.49 16.80 12.38
CA VAL A 118 -6.90 15.51 12.02
C VAL A 118 -5.38 15.56 12.16
N LEU A 119 -4.71 16.62 11.69
CA LEU A 119 -3.26 16.73 11.85
C LEU A 119 -2.84 16.77 13.33
N ARG A 120 -3.62 17.41 14.22
CA ARG A 120 -3.36 17.42 15.66
C ARG A 120 -3.63 16.07 16.32
N GLU A 121 -4.72 15.40 15.93
CA GLU A 121 -5.07 14.06 16.43
C GLU A 121 -3.95 13.04 16.18
N PHE A 122 -3.28 13.16 15.03
CA PHE A 122 -2.17 12.29 14.65
C PHE A 122 -0.79 12.83 15.04
N GLU A 123 -0.72 13.88 15.88
CA GLU A 123 0.54 14.51 16.32
C GLU A 123 1.43 14.98 15.16
N ALA A 124 0.83 15.25 13.99
CA ALA A 124 1.55 15.65 12.81
C ALA A 124 1.95 17.13 12.83
N ILE A 125 1.25 17.98 13.59
CA ILE A 125 1.55 19.43 13.72
C ILE A 125 1.49 19.94 15.16
#